data_AF-A0A0S8F4X6-F1
#
_entry.id   AF-A0A0S8F4X6-F1
#
_cell.length_a   1.000
_cell.length_b   1.000
_cell.length_c   1.000
_cell.angle_alpha   90.00
_cell.angle_beta   90.00
_cell.angle_gamma   90.00
#
_symmetry.space_group_name_H-M   'P 1'
#
loop_
_entity.id
_entity.type
_entity.pdbx_description
1 polymer ?
#
loop_
_entity_poly.entity_id
_entity_poly.type
_entity_poly.pdbx_seq_one_letter_code
_entity_poly.pdbx_strand_id
1 'polypeptide(L)'
;MKVPSEYPTIDAAIIAASDGDTILIARGTYEHTILTINKPLTLASDYLNTKDQIDIDETVIKATPASGEQWFALDSKDSRIVGLTILGNENHTLKITSPYSEVLHCSFIGGGDQLSFEGGGGRVAHCHFDGAGDDAVDADDSVSYIVEYCTFDNVKEDADETRLQPKSGPLTTHVFRYNTVFKAGQSGIQLVDYAGDSKRTFQVYGNLFLNCGGSGVSMMANEHSDENHEGSDMVENVIVYNNTFYGCDHGMTLSPKAIVLNNIFSNCLKGVGKGKYITSDNDKTFLDYCLFFKNQIDYDVGVAKGSNILKEDPKFEDTRTFELSQGSPAINSGTAKYAEVLKIPDGAYHGGAPDLGAKELERRP
;
A
#
# COMPACT_ATOMS: atom_id res chain seq x y z
N MET A 1 17.21 8.03 -25.35
CA MET A 1 16.87 9.39 -25.81
C MET A 1 17.06 10.36 -24.66
N LYS A 2 17.53 11.58 -24.88
CA LYS A 2 17.85 12.52 -23.78
C LYS A 2 17.04 13.82 -23.85
N VAL A 3 16.47 14.21 -22.72
CA VAL A 3 15.76 15.49 -22.54
C VAL A 3 16.56 16.35 -21.55
N PRO A 4 16.91 17.61 -21.87
CA PRO A 4 16.54 18.36 -23.08
C PRO A 4 17.57 18.27 -24.22
N SER A 5 18.70 17.57 -24.04
CA SER A 5 19.87 17.72 -24.92
C SER A 5 19.66 17.18 -26.35
N GLU A 6 18.80 16.17 -26.54
CA GLU A 6 18.44 15.61 -27.86
C GLU A 6 17.03 16.03 -28.27
N TYR A 7 16.09 16.08 -27.32
CA TYR A 7 14.71 16.50 -27.52
C TYR A 7 14.36 17.60 -26.54
N PRO A 8 13.80 18.75 -26.98
CA PRO A 8 13.60 19.92 -26.13
C PRO A 8 12.55 19.70 -25.01
N THR A 9 11.64 18.74 -25.18
CA THR A 9 10.59 18.42 -24.19
C THR A 9 10.42 16.91 -24.05
N ILE A 10 9.81 16.48 -22.94
CA ILE A 10 9.46 15.08 -22.72
C ILE A 10 8.46 14.59 -23.77
N ASP A 11 7.45 15.40 -24.12
CA ASP A 11 6.46 15.05 -25.15
C ASP A 11 7.10 14.83 -26.52
N ALA A 12 8.06 15.67 -26.91
CA ALA A 12 8.79 15.52 -28.17
C ALA A 12 9.60 14.21 -28.20
N ALA A 13 10.17 13.82 -27.06
CA ALA A 13 10.84 12.54 -26.92
C ALA A 13 9.84 11.37 -27.00
N ILE A 14 8.69 11.42 -26.33
CA ILE A 14 7.64 10.38 -26.40
C ILE A 14 7.14 10.18 -27.85
N ILE A 15 6.93 11.27 -28.59
CA ILE A 15 6.50 11.23 -29.99
C ILE A 15 7.53 10.48 -30.84
N ALA A 16 8.82 10.80 -30.66
CA ALA A 16 9.91 10.21 -31.44
C ALA A 16 10.30 8.79 -31.00
N ALA A 17 9.98 8.41 -29.75
CA ALA A 17 10.38 7.14 -29.18
C ALA A 17 9.68 5.94 -29.84
N SER A 18 10.42 4.84 -29.94
CA SER A 18 9.91 3.52 -30.30
C SER A 18 9.67 2.68 -29.05
N ASP A 19 8.87 1.63 -29.19
CA ASP A 19 8.60 0.67 -28.12
C ASP A 19 9.90 0.13 -27.50
N GLY A 20 9.96 0.16 -26.16
CA GLY A 20 11.12 -0.25 -25.37
C GLY A 20 12.17 0.85 -25.15
N ASP A 21 12.04 2.03 -25.76
CA ASP A 21 13.00 3.11 -25.56
C ASP A 21 12.97 3.66 -24.12
N THR A 22 14.13 4.15 -23.69
CA THR A 22 14.28 4.94 -22.46
C THR A 22 14.47 6.41 -22.80
N ILE A 23 13.61 7.25 -22.22
CA ILE A 23 13.71 8.70 -22.21
C ILE A 23 14.38 9.09 -20.89
N LEU A 24 15.64 9.49 -20.98
CA LEU A 24 16.45 9.95 -19.86
C LEU A 24 16.29 11.46 -19.69
N ILE A 25 15.72 11.87 -18.58
CA ILE A 25 15.39 13.25 -18.25
C ILE A 25 16.51 13.80 -17.36
N ALA A 26 17.19 14.84 -17.85
CA ALA A 26 18.18 15.54 -17.05
C ALA A 26 17.49 16.36 -15.94
N ARG A 27 18.22 16.63 -14.87
CA ARG A 27 17.77 17.48 -13.77
C ARG A 27 17.22 18.81 -14.28
N GLY A 28 16.11 19.24 -13.69
CA GLY A 28 15.33 20.39 -14.11
C GLY A 28 13.86 20.24 -13.71
N THR A 29 13.08 21.27 -14.02
CA THR A 29 11.63 21.26 -13.82
C THR A 29 10.92 21.27 -15.16
N TYR A 30 10.06 20.28 -15.37
CA TYR A 30 9.31 20.08 -16.61
C TYR A 30 7.82 20.21 -16.32
N GLU A 31 7.21 21.26 -16.89
CA GLU A 31 5.79 21.56 -16.69
C GLU A 31 4.95 20.98 -17.83
N HIS A 32 3.83 20.33 -17.48
CA HIS A 32 2.90 19.73 -18.43
C HIS A 32 1.46 20.16 -18.14
N THR A 33 0.69 20.40 -19.20
CA THR A 33 -0.78 20.45 -19.10
C THR A 33 -1.34 19.04 -19.17
N ILE A 34 -0.80 18.20 -20.06
CA ILE A 34 -1.07 16.76 -20.16
C ILE A 34 0.25 16.08 -20.51
N LEU A 35 0.52 14.94 -19.89
CA LEU A 35 1.62 14.02 -20.17
C LEU A 35 1.06 12.60 -20.22
N THR A 36 1.22 11.92 -21.34
CA THR A 36 0.69 10.55 -21.52
C THR A 36 1.74 9.63 -22.10
N ILE A 37 2.00 8.51 -21.42
CA ILE A 37 2.94 7.47 -21.87
C ILE A 37 2.16 6.33 -22.54
N ASN A 38 1.85 6.52 -23.81
CA ASN A 38 1.02 5.62 -24.64
C ASN A 38 1.77 4.56 -25.43
N LYS A 39 3.05 4.38 -25.10
CA LYS A 39 3.92 3.33 -25.64
C LYS A 39 4.64 2.63 -24.47
N PRO A 40 5.13 1.39 -24.66
CA PRO A 40 5.93 0.68 -23.65
C PRO A 40 7.30 1.36 -23.51
N LEU A 41 7.35 2.51 -22.84
CA LEU A 41 8.52 3.35 -22.66
C LEU A 41 8.94 3.39 -21.20
N THR A 42 10.22 3.65 -20.98
CA THR A 42 10.72 4.05 -19.66
C THR A 42 11.00 5.55 -19.65
N LEU A 43 10.30 6.31 -18.83
CA LEU A 43 10.68 7.67 -18.44
C LEU A 43 11.48 7.60 -17.15
N ALA A 44 12.70 8.16 -17.14
CA ALA A 44 13.56 8.09 -15.97
C ALA A 44 14.47 9.30 -15.81
N SER A 45 14.83 9.64 -14.57
CA SER A 45 16.01 10.49 -14.32
C SER A 45 17.30 9.69 -14.44
N ASP A 46 18.44 10.37 -14.25
CA ASP A 46 19.75 9.70 -14.18
C ASP A 46 19.92 8.81 -12.94
N TYR A 47 18.98 8.82 -11.99
CA TYR A 47 18.91 7.84 -10.90
C TYR A 47 18.98 6.40 -11.43
N LEU A 48 18.45 6.17 -12.63
CA LEU A 48 18.53 4.87 -13.31
C LEU A 48 19.98 4.35 -13.38
N ASN A 49 20.95 5.25 -13.60
CA ASN A 49 22.37 4.94 -13.76
C ASN A 49 23.19 5.19 -12.49
N THR A 50 22.91 6.26 -11.76
CA THR A 50 23.72 6.74 -10.62
C THR A 50 23.33 6.10 -9.30
N LYS A 51 22.03 5.77 -9.14
CA LYS A 51 21.39 5.45 -7.85
C LYS A 51 21.51 6.56 -6.81
N ASP A 52 21.77 7.80 -7.25
CA ASP A 52 21.91 8.95 -6.37
C ASP A 52 20.56 9.66 -6.21
N GLN A 53 20.12 9.82 -4.97
CA GLN A 53 18.83 10.42 -4.62
C GLN A 53 18.67 11.82 -5.21
N ILE A 54 19.76 12.58 -5.37
CA ILE A 54 19.72 13.91 -5.94
C ILE A 54 19.17 13.93 -7.38
N ASP A 55 19.30 12.84 -8.15
CA ASP A 55 18.73 12.76 -9.49
C ASP A 55 17.21 12.63 -9.47
N ILE A 56 16.63 12.11 -8.38
CA ILE A 56 15.18 12.08 -8.14
C ILE A 56 14.73 13.49 -7.71
N ASP A 57 15.40 14.04 -6.70
CA ASP A 57 15.02 15.30 -6.05
C ASP A 57 15.07 16.48 -7.04
N GLU A 58 16.07 16.51 -7.92
CA GLU A 58 16.29 17.60 -8.88
C GLU A 58 15.67 17.34 -10.27
N THR A 59 15.01 16.19 -10.50
CA THR A 59 14.27 15.92 -11.76
C THR A 59 12.77 15.95 -11.49
N VAL A 60 12.21 17.13 -11.64
CA VAL A 60 10.83 17.44 -11.23
C VAL A 60 9.91 17.51 -12.45
N ILE A 61 8.83 16.74 -12.43
CA ILE A 61 7.70 16.88 -13.36
C ILE A 61 6.50 17.43 -12.58
N LYS A 62 5.79 18.41 -13.15
CA LYS A 62 4.63 19.04 -12.50
C LYS A 62 3.55 19.46 -13.48
N ALA A 63 2.33 19.58 -12.96
CA ALA A 63 1.23 20.22 -13.65
C ALA A 63 1.45 21.73 -13.85
N THR A 64 0.89 22.28 -14.94
CA THR A 64 0.70 23.73 -15.07
C THR A 64 -0.36 24.23 -14.06
N PRO A 65 -0.23 25.44 -13.47
CA PRO A 65 -1.19 25.94 -12.46
C PRO A 65 -2.67 26.01 -12.89
N ALA A 66 -2.95 25.95 -14.19
CA ALA A 66 -4.31 26.00 -14.74
C ALA A 66 -4.99 24.62 -14.84
N SER A 67 -4.27 23.51 -14.66
CA SER A 67 -4.89 22.18 -14.69
C SER A 67 -5.53 21.89 -13.34
N GLY A 68 -6.81 22.21 -13.20
CA GLY A 68 -7.69 21.58 -12.21
C GLY A 68 -8.12 20.16 -12.61
N GLU A 69 -7.46 19.58 -13.62
CA GLU A 69 -7.76 18.29 -14.23
C GLU A 69 -6.59 17.33 -14.03
N GLN A 70 -6.86 16.03 -14.21
CA GLN A 70 -5.86 14.98 -14.26
C GLN A 70 -4.90 15.22 -15.43
N TRP A 71 -3.59 15.07 -15.21
CA TRP A 71 -2.59 15.53 -16.18
C TRP A 71 -1.53 14.49 -16.53
N PHE A 72 -1.33 13.42 -15.76
CA PHE A 72 -0.31 12.42 -16.03
C PHE A 72 -0.92 11.01 -16.14
N ALA A 73 -0.66 10.29 -17.24
CA ALA A 73 -1.21 8.96 -17.46
C ALA A 73 -0.21 7.93 -18.00
N LEU A 74 -0.32 6.70 -17.50
CA LEU A 74 0.25 5.47 -18.05
C LEU A 74 -0.86 4.61 -18.66
N ASP A 75 -1.03 4.70 -19.97
CA ASP A 75 -2.08 4.00 -20.73
C ASP A 75 -1.52 2.86 -21.61
N SER A 76 -0.21 2.68 -21.65
CA SER A 76 0.44 1.56 -22.33
C SER A 76 0.96 0.51 -21.36
N LYS A 77 0.71 -0.75 -21.68
CA LYS A 77 1.28 -1.88 -20.95
C LYS A 77 2.81 -1.81 -21.03
N ASP A 78 3.49 -2.18 -19.96
CA ASP A 78 4.95 -2.22 -19.83
C ASP A 78 5.61 -0.82 -19.90
N SER A 79 4.81 0.25 -19.72
CA SER A 79 5.31 1.60 -19.46
C SER A 79 5.84 1.73 -18.03
N ARG A 80 6.89 2.53 -17.86
CA ARG A 80 7.62 2.65 -16.60
C ARG A 80 8.00 4.08 -16.31
N ILE A 81 7.90 4.47 -15.03
CA ILE A 81 8.46 5.71 -14.50
C ILE A 81 9.49 5.34 -13.44
N VAL A 82 10.70 5.90 -13.53
CA VAL A 82 11.79 5.58 -12.60
C VAL A 82 12.51 6.84 -12.10
N GLY A 83 12.52 7.05 -10.79
CA GLY A 83 13.43 8.02 -10.20
C GLY A 83 13.04 9.48 -10.43
N LEU A 84 11.78 9.86 -10.32
CA LEU A 84 11.31 11.23 -10.58
C LEU A 84 10.63 11.85 -9.36
N THR A 85 10.76 13.15 -9.20
CA THR A 85 9.85 13.92 -8.35
C THR A 85 8.63 14.34 -9.18
N ILE A 86 7.43 14.03 -8.69
CA ILE A 86 6.15 14.31 -9.34
C ILE A 86 5.35 15.20 -8.39
N LEU A 87 5.12 16.45 -8.79
CA LEU A 87 4.32 17.38 -8.00
C LEU A 87 2.86 17.28 -8.43
N GLY A 88 2.00 16.98 -7.47
CA GLY A 88 0.55 16.95 -7.67
C GLY A 88 -0.06 18.34 -7.82
N ASN A 89 -1.28 18.37 -8.34
CA ASN A 89 -2.16 19.54 -8.32
C ASN A 89 -3.29 19.31 -7.29
N GLU A 90 -4.36 20.11 -7.30
CA GLU A 90 -5.51 19.89 -6.41
C GLU A 90 -6.40 18.71 -6.82
N ASN A 91 -6.03 17.96 -7.87
CA ASN A 91 -6.78 16.82 -8.42
C ASN A 91 -5.87 15.56 -8.43
N HIS A 92 -6.28 14.49 -9.11
CA HIS A 92 -5.55 13.24 -9.18
C HIS A 92 -4.33 13.42 -10.09
N THR A 93 -3.17 12.95 -9.62
CA THR A 93 -1.87 13.26 -10.24
C THR A 93 -1.52 12.27 -11.35
N LEU A 94 -1.25 11.01 -11.00
CA LEU A 94 -0.89 9.96 -11.95
C LEU A 94 -1.98 8.90 -12.06
N LYS A 95 -2.50 8.66 -13.27
CA LYS A 95 -3.45 7.57 -13.54
C LYS A 95 -2.78 6.42 -14.28
N ILE A 96 -2.99 5.20 -13.81
CA ILE A 96 -2.59 3.97 -14.51
C ILE A 96 -3.85 3.31 -15.04
N THR A 97 -4.02 3.33 -16.36
CA THR A 97 -5.13 2.65 -17.05
C THR A 97 -4.67 1.40 -17.80
N SER A 98 -3.36 1.21 -17.90
CA SER A 98 -2.79 0.03 -18.52
C SER A 98 -2.91 -1.20 -17.59
N PRO A 99 -3.00 -2.42 -18.14
CA PRO A 99 -3.09 -3.63 -17.34
C PRO A 99 -1.82 -3.94 -16.53
N TYR A 100 -0.69 -3.29 -16.86
CA TYR A 100 0.55 -3.42 -16.11
C TYR A 100 1.51 -2.27 -16.44
N SER A 101 1.80 -1.41 -15.45
CA SER A 101 2.87 -0.41 -15.52
C SER A 101 3.72 -0.44 -14.23
N GLU A 102 4.94 0.08 -14.29
CA GLU A 102 5.79 0.20 -13.10
C GLU A 102 6.07 1.66 -12.74
N VAL A 103 5.91 2.01 -11.46
CA VAL A 103 6.32 3.29 -10.89
C VAL A 103 7.33 3.00 -9.79
N LEU A 104 8.59 3.37 -10.02
CA LEU A 104 9.71 2.92 -9.20
C LEU A 104 10.54 4.11 -8.72
N HIS A 105 10.87 4.15 -7.43
CA HIS A 105 11.77 5.18 -6.88
C HIS A 105 11.30 6.62 -7.14
N CYS A 106 9.99 6.86 -7.17
CA CYS A 106 9.46 8.21 -7.40
C CYS A 106 9.08 8.89 -6.08
N SER A 107 9.11 10.22 -6.05
CA SER A 107 8.62 11.04 -4.95
C SER A 107 7.38 11.80 -5.41
N PHE A 108 6.21 11.50 -4.86
CA PHE A 108 4.97 12.23 -5.05
C PHE A 108 4.80 13.25 -3.93
N ILE A 109 4.55 14.51 -4.29
CA ILE A 109 4.42 15.61 -3.31
C ILE A 109 3.16 16.40 -3.62
N GLY A 110 2.25 16.49 -2.64
CA GLY A 110 0.94 17.10 -2.84
C GLY A 110 0.07 16.34 -3.84
N GLY A 111 -1.15 16.80 -4.09
CA GLY A 111 -2.14 16.07 -4.88
C GLY A 111 -3.52 16.16 -4.23
N GLY A 112 -4.59 15.85 -4.96
CA GLY A 112 -5.71 15.09 -4.37
C GLY A 112 -5.20 13.65 -4.19
N ASP A 113 -5.62 12.76 -5.08
CA ASP A 113 -4.96 11.47 -5.24
C ASP A 113 -3.57 11.60 -5.88
N GLN A 114 -2.58 10.91 -5.34
CA GLN A 114 -1.22 10.95 -5.92
C GLN A 114 -1.03 9.92 -7.04
N LEU A 115 -1.60 8.73 -6.90
CA LEU A 115 -1.58 7.68 -7.91
C LEU A 115 -2.89 6.89 -7.91
N SER A 116 -3.59 6.82 -9.03
CA SER A 116 -4.83 6.06 -9.16
C SER A 116 -4.68 4.90 -10.16
N PHE A 117 -5.04 3.68 -9.75
CA PHE A 117 -5.21 2.53 -10.64
C PHE A 117 -6.64 2.50 -11.16
N GLU A 118 -6.83 2.80 -12.44
CA GLU A 118 -8.17 3.07 -12.98
C GLU A 118 -8.46 2.20 -14.19
N GLY A 119 -9.05 1.03 -13.92
CA GLY A 119 -9.07 -0.11 -14.82
C GLY A 119 -7.69 -0.77 -15.01
N GLY A 120 -6.64 -0.16 -14.45
CA GLY A 120 -5.25 -0.58 -14.61
C GLY A 120 -4.69 -1.35 -13.42
N GLY A 121 -3.41 -1.67 -13.50
CA GLY A 121 -2.67 -2.37 -12.45
C GLY A 121 -1.17 -2.30 -12.71
N GLY A 122 -0.38 -3.02 -11.91
CA GLY A 122 1.07 -2.96 -12.03
C GLY A 122 1.81 -3.01 -10.72
N ARG A 123 2.93 -2.30 -10.66
CA ARG A 123 3.82 -2.30 -9.49
C ARG A 123 4.25 -0.88 -9.15
N VAL A 124 3.98 -0.48 -7.92
CA VAL A 124 4.47 0.76 -7.33
C VAL A 124 5.48 0.36 -6.25
N ALA A 125 6.74 0.75 -6.41
CA ALA A 125 7.76 0.30 -5.47
C ALA A 125 8.84 1.33 -5.16
N HIS A 126 9.30 1.34 -3.91
CA HIS A 126 10.32 2.27 -3.41
C HIS A 126 9.95 3.74 -3.61
N CYS A 127 8.65 4.05 -3.62
CA CYS A 127 8.16 5.41 -3.80
C CYS A 127 7.94 6.09 -2.45
N HIS A 128 8.04 7.41 -2.44
CA HIS A 128 7.64 8.26 -1.34
C HIS A 128 6.39 9.04 -1.72
N PHE A 129 5.37 8.98 -0.88
CA PHE A 129 4.11 9.71 -1.00
C PHE A 129 4.03 10.67 0.17
N ASP A 130 4.06 11.97 -0.11
CA ASP A 130 4.02 13.02 0.90
C ASP A 130 2.87 14.00 0.63
N GLY A 131 2.01 14.17 1.63
CA GLY A 131 0.99 15.22 1.63
C GLY A 131 -0.11 15.06 0.59
N ALA A 132 -0.56 13.83 0.32
CA ALA A 132 -1.77 13.60 -0.46
C ALA A 132 -2.97 14.33 0.18
N GLY A 133 -3.72 15.07 -0.63
CA GLY A 133 -4.88 15.85 -0.22
C GLY A 133 -6.20 15.07 -0.23
N ASP A 134 -6.15 13.83 -0.71
CA ASP A 134 -7.16 12.80 -0.49
C ASP A 134 -6.40 11.48 -0.18
N ASP A 135 -6.26 10.58 -1.16
CA ASP A 135 -5.52 9.33 -1.01
C ASP A 135 -4.11 9.38 -1.64
N ALA A 136 -3.17 8.61 -1.08
CA ALA A 136 -1.88 8.47 -1.75
C ALA A 136 -1.98 7.52 -2.96
N VAL A 137 -2.60 6.36 -2.75
CA VAL A 137 -2.93 5.41 -3.80
C VAL A 137 -4.43 5.18 -3.78
N ASP A 138 -5.07 5.34 -4.92
CA ASP A 138 -6.48 5.02 -5.14
C ASP A 138 -6.60 3.88 -6.18
N ALA A 139 -7.67 3.09 -6.10
CA ALA A 139 -7.90 2.00 -7.02
C ALA A 139 -9.39 1.76 -7.31
N ASP A 140 -9.76 2.08 -8.55
CA ASP A 140 -11.09 1.91 -9.12
C ASP A 140 -11.07 0.96 -10.33
N ASP A 141 -11.97 -0.03 -10.34
CA ASP A 141 -12.01 -1.10 -11.37
C ASP A 141 -10.64 -1.77 -11.66
N SER A 142 -9.72 -1.72 -10.69
CA SER A 142 -8.33 -2.12 -10.88
C SER A 142 -8.17 -3.61 -11.21
N VAL A 143 -7.13 -3.93 -11.98
CA VAL A 143 -6.57 -5.29 -12.09
C VAL A 143 -5.46 -5.47 -11.04
N SER A 144 -4.86 -6.66 -10.97
CA SER A 144 -3.85 -6.96 -9.96
C SER A 144 -2.75 -5.90 -9.89
N TYR A 145 -2.47 -5.42 -8.68
CA TYR A 145 -1.38 -4.47 -8.42
C TYR A 145 -0.58 -4.85 -7.17
N ILE A 146 0.65 -4.36 -7.11
CA ILE A 146 1.54 -4.50 -5.96
C ILE A 146 2.03 -3.12 -5.55
N VAL A 147 1.88 -2.78 -4.28
CA VAL A 147 2.48 -1.59 -3.66
C VAL A 147 3.49 -2.08 -2.62
N GLU A 148 4.78 -1.78 -2.82
CA GLU A 148 5.81 -2.31 -1.93
C GLU A 148 7.03 -1.42 -1.66
N TYR A 149 7.57 -1.53 -0.45
CA TYR A 149 8.73 -0.72 -0.01
C TYR A 149 8.50 0.80 -0.14
N CYS A 150 7.26 1.24 -0.12
CA CYS A 150 6.88 2.64 -0.19
C CYS A 150 6.76 3.25 1.22
N THR A 151 6.96 4.57 1.29
CA THR A 151 6.72 5.36 2.49
C THR A 151 5.60 6.34 2.22
N PHE A 152 4.56 6.30 3.05
CA PHE A 152 3.42 7.20 3.01
C PHE A 152 3.49 8.11 4.24
N ASP A 153 3.57 9.42 4.02
CA ASP A 153 3.70 10.41 5.08
C ASP A 153 2.66 11.52 4.91
N ASN A 154 2.00 11.88 6.01
CA ASN A 154 1.00 12.96 6.07
C ASN A 154 -0.10 12.88 5.00
N VAL A 155 -0.55 11.68 4.68
CA VAL A 155 -1.69 11.45 3.80
C VAL A 155 -2.97 11.89 4.52
N LYS A 156 -3.79 12.72 3.87
CA LYS A 156 -5.00 13.27 4.50
C LYS A 156 -6.03 12.17 4.77
N GLU A 157 -6.25 11.25 3.82
CA GLU A 157 -7.22 10.16 3.99
C GLU A 157 -6.51 8.82 4.09
N ASP A 158 -6.44 8.03 3.02
CA ASP A 158 -5.90 6.68 3.04
C ASP A 158 -4.59 6.55 2.27
N ALA A 159 -3.65 5.75 2.81
CA ALA A 159 -2.43 5.44 2.06
C ALA A 159 -2.69 4.54 0.85
N ASP A 160 -3.73 3.71 0.89
CA ASP A 160 -4.25 2.90 -0.23
C ASP A 160 -5.76 2.72 -0.07
N GLU A 161 -6.59 3.37 -0.90
CA GLU A 161 -8.03 3.10 -1.03
C GLU A 161 -8.26 2.13 -2.19
N THR A 162 -9.11 1.12 -2.00
CA THR A 162 -9.58 0.27 -3.10
C THR A 162 -11.08 0.07 -3.02
N ARG A 163 -11.76 0.47 -4.08
CA ARG A 163 -13.20 0.28 -4.23
C ARG A 163 -13.49 -1.10 -4.82
N LEU A 164 -14.40 -1.82 -4.17
CA LEU A 164 -14.68 -3.23 -4.47
C LEU A 164 -15.90 -3.40 -5.38
N GLN A 165 -16.01 -2.60 -6.44
CA GLN A 165 -17.15 -2.74 -7.35
C GLN A 165 -17.21 -4.17 -7.92
N PRO A 166 -18.42 -4.79 -7.98
CA PRO A 166 -18.57 -6.15 -8.46
C PRO A 166 -18.17 -6.25 -9.93
N LYS A 167 -17.35 -7.26 -10.27
CA LYS A 167 -16.92 -7.51 -11.66
C LYS A 167 -16.99 -8.98 -12.02
N SER A 168 -17.03 -9.23 -13.33
CA SER A 168 -16.91 -10.56 -13.90
C SER A 168 -15.48 -10.83 -14.36
N GLY A 169 -15.10 -12.10 -14.49
CA GLY A 169 -13.79 -12.49 -15.00
C GLY A 169 -12.90 -13.19 -13.97
N PRO A 170 -11.59 -13.24 -14.21
CA PRO A 170 -10.65 -13.92 -13.34
C PRO A 170 -10.47 -13.19 -12.01
N LEU A 171 -10.10 -13.94 -10.97
CA LEU A 171 -9.69 -13.38 -9.68
C LEU A 171 -8.43 -12.51 -9.87
N THR A 172 -8.44 -11.29 -9.35
CA THR A 172 -7.25 -10.42 -9.26
C THR A 172 -6.71 -10.41 -7.83
N THR A 173 -5.40 -10.22 -7.70
CA THR A 173 -4.71 -10.21 -6.40
C THR A 173 -4.02 -8.86 -6.22
N HIS A 174 -4.35 -8.20 -5.13
CA HIS A 174 -3.72 -6.95 -4.70
C HIS A 174 -2.80 -7.24 -3.53
N VAL A 175 -1.58 -6.71 -3.58
CA VAL A 175 -0.55 -6.96 -2.57
C VAL A 175 -0.02 -5.63 -2.06
N PHE A 176 -0.13 -5.41 -0.75
CA PHE A 176 0.46 -4.27 -0.07
C PHE A 176 1.49 -4.79 0.92
N ARG A 177 2.79 -4.57 0.64
CA ARG A 177 3.85 -5.21 1.45
C ARG A 177 5.08 -4.36 1.71
N TYR A 178 5.70 -4.57 2.86
CA TYR A 178 6.96 -3.91 3.23
C TYR A 178 6.91 -2.38 3.19
N ASN A 179 5.72 -1.80 3.28
CA ASN A 179 5.50 -0.37 3.29
C ASN A 179 5.57 0.19 4.71
N THR A 180 5.81 1.48 4.81
CA THR A 180 5.66 2.22 6.06
C THR A 180 4.63 3.32 5.87
N VAL A 181 3.54 3.26 6.62
CA VAL A 181 2.49 4.27 6.63
C VAL A 181 2.58 5.06 7.93
N PHE A 182 2.91 6.35 7.81
CA PHE A 182 2.98 7.28 8.92
C PHE A 182 1.78 8.22 8.87
N LYS A 183 0.91 8.12 9.88
CA LYS A 183 -0.17 9.10 10.12
C LYS A 183 -1.08 9.35 8.92
N ALA A 184 -1.58 8.29 8.29
CA ALA A 184 -2.77 8.44 7.45
C ALA A 184 -3.90 9.03 8.29
N GLY A 185 -4.60 10.05 7.78
CA GLY A 185 -5.66 10.72 8.53
C GLY A 185 -6.88 9.83 8.73
N GLN A 186 -7.16 8.95 7.77
CA GLN A 186 -8.07 7.82 7.90
C GLN A 186 -7.25 6.53 8.06
N SER A 187 -7.21 5.67 7.05
CA SER A 187 -6.73 4.31 7.13
C SER A 187 -5.35 4.12 6.49
N GLY A 188 -4.62 3.11 6.96
CA GLY A 188 -3.42 2.67 6.24
C GLY A 188 -3.77 1.99 4.91
N ILE A 189 -4.82 1.18 4.91
CA ILE A 189 -5.45 0.63 3.71
C ILE A 189 -6.96 0.68 3.95
N GLN A 190 -7.74 1.14 2.98
CA GLN A 190 -9.18 1.12 3.02
C GLN A 190 -9.78 0.27 1.90
N LEU A 191 -10.56 -0.73 2.29
CA LEU A 191 -11.29 -1.60 1.37
C LEU A 191 -12.78 -1.25 1.42
N VAL A 192 -13.26 -0.58 0.37
CA VAL A 192 -14.64 -0.06 0.30
C VAL A 192 -15.55 -1.07 -0.40
N ASP A 193 -16.39 -1.75 0.37
CA ASP A 193 -17.27 -2.81 -0.13
C ASP A 193 -18.46 -2.30 -0.94
N TYR A 194 -18.80 -3.06 -1.97
CA TYR A 194 -20.00 -2.89 -2.79
C TYR A 194 -20.76 -4.21 -2.79
N ALA A 195 -22.09 -4.15 -2.92
CA ALA A 195 -22.90 -5.36 -2.96
C ALA A 195 -22.51 -6.26 -4.15
N GLY A 196 -21.88 -7.41 -3.86
CA GLY A 196 -21.51 -8.42 -4.84
C GLY A 196 -20.12 -9.01 -4.58
N ASP A 197 -19.61 -9.79 -5.53
CA ASP A 197 -18.25 -10.32 -5.49
C ASP A 197 -17.42 -9.53 -6.50
N SER A 198 -16.41 -8.81 -5.99
CA SER A 198 -15.51 -7.99 -6.79
C SER A 198 -14.42 -8.80 -7.50
N LYS A 199 -14.36 -10.13 -7.27
CA LYS A 199 -13.30 -11.00 -7.79
C LYS A 199 -11.90 -10.51 -7.43
N ARG A 200 -11.74 -9.93 -6.24
CA ARG A 200 -10.46 -9.48 -5.69
C ARG A 200 -10.05 -10.34 -4.49
N THR A 201 -8.75 -10.42 -4.25
CA THR A 201 -8.19 -10.93 -2.99
C THR A 201 -6.97 -10.10 -2.61
N PHE A 202 -6.78 -9.95 -1.31
CA PHE A 202 -5.81 -9.02 -0.74
C PHE A 202 -4.79 -9.77 0.10
N GLN A 203 -3.51 -9.42 -0.08
CA GLN A 203 -2.42 -9.83 0.79
C GLN A 203 -1.73 -8.60 1.36
N VAL A 204 -1.77 -8.45 2.68
CA VAL A 204 -1.19 -7.31 3.40
C VAL A 204 -0.14 -7.83 4.36
N TYR A 205 1.15 -7.59 4.10
CA TYR A 205 2.20 -8.14 4.95
C TYR A 205 3.52 -7.38 5.01
N GLY A 206 4.22 -7.52 6.12
CA GLY A 206 5.51 -6.87 6.32
C GLY A 206 5.42 -5.35 6.49
N ASN A 207 4.21 -4.80 6.69
CA ASN A 207 4.00 -3.36 6.74
C ASN A 207 4.07 -2.82 8.17
N LEU A 208 4.52 -1.58 8.28
CA LEU A 208 4.40 -0.75 9.47
C LEU A 208 3.24 0.22 9.29
N PHE A 209 2.19 0.10 10.11
CA PHE A 209 1.07 1.05 10.17
C PHE A 209 1.19 1.84 11.47
N LEU A 210 1.54 3.12 11.35
CA LEU A 210 2.03 3.92 12.48
C LEU A 210 1.17 5.16 12.67
N ASN A 211 0.39 5.15 13.75
CA ASN A 211 -0.48 6.25 14.19
C ASN A 211 -1.50 6.69 13.13
N CYS A 212 -2.11 5.75 12.41
CA CYS A 212 -3.24 6.05 11.54
C CYS A 212 -4.41 6.59 12.38
N GLY A 213 -5.05 7.66 11.90
CA GLY A 213 -6.19 8.29 12.58
C GLY A 213 -7.42 7.39 12.64
N GLY A 214 -7.58 6.51 11.65
CA GLY A 214 -8.54 5.42 11.59
C GLY A 214 -7.86 4.05 11.77
N SER A 215 -8.23 3.08 10.93
CA SER A 215 -7.67 1.73 11.02
C SER A 215 -6.33 1.61 10.30
N GLY A 216 -5.41 0.76 10.76
CA GLY A 216 -4.28 0.36 9.91
C GLY A 216 -4.75 -0.35 8.63
N VAL A 217 -5.73 -1.24 8.75
CA VAL A 217 -6.46 -1.83 7.62
C VAL A 217 -7.96 -1.78 7.91
N SER A 218 -8.72 -1.06 7.10
CA SER A 218 -10.18 -0.93 7.24
C SER A 218 -10.92 -1.70 6.16
N MET A 219 -12.03 -2.30 6.57
CA MET A 219 -13.05 -2.86 5.69
C MET A 219 -14.33 -2.06 5.92
N MET A 220 -14.78 -1.38 4.90
CA MET A 220 -15.93 -0.48 4.93
C MET A 220 -17.10 -1.08 4.18
N ALA A 221 -18.32 -0.85 4.67
CA ALA A 221 -19.54 -1.40 4.06
C ALA A 221 -20.32 -0.34 3.27
N ASN A 222 -21.16 -0.80 2.35
CA ASN A 222 -22.16 0.03 1.66
C ASN A 222 -21.58 1.24 0.91
N GLU A 223 -20.43 1.07 0.24
CA GLU A 223 -19.82 2.09 -0.61
C GLU A 223 -19.37 3.35 0.16
N HIS A 224 -19.29 3.25 1.48
CA HIS A 224 -18.95 4.34 2.38
C HIS A 224 -17.44 4.43 2.56
N SER A 225 -16.84 5.59 2.28
CA SER A 225 -15.40 5.80 2.44
C SER A 225 -14.98 6.59 3.68
N ASP A 226 -15.93 7.19 4.41
CA ASP A 226 -15.60 7.83 5.69
C ASP A 226 -15.42 6.73 6.77
N GLU A 227 -14.19 6.49 7.24
CA GLU A 227 -13.91 5.45 8.23
C GLU A 227 -14.74 5.65 9.52
N ASN A 228 -15.48 4.60 9.91
CA ASN A 228 -16.39 4.58 11.06
C ASN A 228 -16.33 3.28 11.89
N HIS A 229 -15.39 2.41 11.54
CA HIS A 229 -15.01 1.15 12.16
C HIS A 229 -16.09 0.06 12.18
N GLU A 230 -17.10 0.14 11.31
CA GLU A 230 -18.23 -0.77 11.34
C GLU A 230 -17.95 -2.17 10.76
N GLY A 231 -16.80 -2.34 10.11
CA GLY A 231 -16.45 -3.54 9.35
C GLY A 231 -17.31 -3.66 8.08
N SER A 232 -17.26 -4.82 7.44
CA SER A 232 -18.03 -5.07 6.22
C SER A 232 -18.45 -6.53 6.08
N ASP A 233 -19.54 -6.82 5.38
CA ASP A 233 -19.92 -8.17 4.96
C ASP A 233 -19.29 -8.60 3.63
N MET A 234 -18.32 -7.82 3.13
CA MET A 234 -17.52 -8.12 1.94
C MET A 234 -17.09 -9.60 1.86
N VAL A 235 -17.15 -10.14 0.65
CA VAL A 235 -16.99 -11.58 0.40
C VAL A 235 -15.58 -11.96 -0.05
N GLU A 236 -14.71 -10.99 -0.27
CA GLU A 236 -13.32 -11.14 -0.69
C GLU A 236 -12.47 -11.69 0.45
N ASN A 237 -11.42 -12.43 0.09
CA ASN A 237 -10.44 -12.88 1.07
C ASN A 237 -9.41 -11.78 1.30
N VAL A 238 -9.20 -11.43 2.57
CA VAL A 238 -8.17 -10.49 3.03
C VAL A 238 -7.24 -11.21 3.99
N ILE A 239 -5.99 -11.40 3.58
CA ILE A 239 -4.97 -12.10 4.37
C ILE A 239 -3.97 -11.05 4.88
N VAL A 240 -4.02 -10.77 6.18
CA VAL A 240 -3.19 -9.77 6.86
C VAL A 240 -2.20 -10.50 7.74
N TYR A 241 -0.92 -10.46 7.41
CA TYR A 241 0.08 -11.17 8.20
C TYR A 241 1.43 -10.49 8.34
N ASN A 242 2.13 -10.73 9.45
CA ASN A 242 3.46 -10.15 9.67
C ASN A 242 3.48 -8.62 9.50
N ASN A 243 2.47 -7.92 10.04
CA ASN A 243 2.46 -6.45 10.10
C ASN A 243 2.58 -5.98 11.55
N THR A 244 3.08 -4.77 11.73
CA THR A 244 3.06 -4.08 13.02
C THR A 244 2.13 -2.88 12.93
N PHE A 245 1.08 -2.91 13.73
CA PHE A 245 0.13 -1.83 13.95
C PHE A 245 0.49 -1.13 15.25
N TYR A 246 0.86 0.13 15.20
CA TYR A 246 1.28 0.88 16.38
C TYR A 246 0.57 2.23 16.48
N GLY A 247 -0.15 2.45 17.57
CA GLY A 247 -0.74 3.76 17.87
C GLY A 247 -1.92 4.15 16.97
N CYS A 248 -2.45 3.24 16.16
CA CYS A 248 -3.64 3.50 15.33
C CYS A 248 -4.91 3.58 16.20
N ASP A 249 -5.99 4.19 15.70
CA ASP A 249 -7.28 4.08 16.36
C ASP A 249 -7.71 2.60 16.40
N HIS A 250 -7.84 1.98 15.23
CA HIS A 250 -7.95 0.54 15.12
C HIS A 250 -6.69 -0.04 14.46
N GLY A 251 -6.20 -1.18 14.92
CA GLY A 251 -5.21 -1.92 14.14
C GLY A 251 -5.84 -2.37 12.82
N MET A 252 -6.99 -3.03 12.91
CA MET A 252 -7.85 -3.31 11.76
C MET A 252 -9.31 -3.50 12.16
N THR A 253 -10.22 -3.30 11.21
CA THR A 253 -11.57 -3.89 11.28
C THR A 253 -11.57 -5.26 10.59
N LEU A 254 -12.70 -5.98 10.62
CA LEU A 254 -12.81 -7.31 10.04
C LEU A 254 -13.92 -7.38 9.00
N SER A 255 -13.78 -8.38 8.14
CA SER A 255 -14.82 -8.91 7.26
C SER A 255 -14.98 -10.42 7.46
N PRO A 256 -16.09 -11.05 7.01
CA PRO A 256 -16.36 -12.47 7.22
C PRO A 256 -15.24 -13.43 6.84
N LYS A 257 -14.35 -13.09 5.90
CA LYS A 257 -13.25 -13.96 5.45
C LYS A 257 -11.86 -13.40 5.75
N ALA A 258 -11.76 -12.44 6.68
CA ALA A 258 -10.47 -11.89 7.09
C ALA A 258 -9.63 -12.92 7.85
N ILE A 259 -8.37 -13.07 7.46
CA ILE A 259 -7.40 -13.98 8.08
C ILE A 259 -6.22 -13.16 8.57
N VAL A 260 -5.98 -13.21 9.88
CA VAL A 260 -5.09 -12.32 10.63
C VAL A 260 -4.08 -13.17 11.39
N LEU A 261 -2.83 -13.19 10.91
CA LEU A 261 -1.78 -14.08 11.40
C LEU A 261 -0.47 -13.34 11.64
N ASN A 262 0.32 -13.73 12.63
CA ASN A 262 1.68 -13.20 12.81
C ASN A 262 1.78 -11.67 13.01
N ASN A 263 0.71 -10.97 13.39
CA ASN A 263 0.73 -9.50 13.51
C ASN A 263 1.04 -9.06 14.95
N ILE A 264 1.63 -7.87 15.08
CA ILE A 264 1.71 -7.15 16.35
C ILE A 264 0.73 -5.97 16.32
N PHE A 265 -0.13 -5.88 17.34
CA PHE A 265 -1.01 -4.75 17.60
C PHE A 265 -0.60 -4.11 18.93
N SER A 266 -0.10 -2.87 18.91
CA SER A 266 0.38 -2.23 20.12
C SER A 266 0.02 -0.75 20.24
N ASN A 267 -0.38 -0.34 21.45
CA ASN A 267 -0.78 1.04 21.74
C ASN A 267 -1.95 1.57 20.88
N CYS A 268 -2.73 0.69 20.25
CA CYS A 268 -3.92 1.11 19.51
C CYS A 268 -5.09 1.42 20.47
N LEU A 269 -6.06 2.25 20.05
CA LEU A 269 -7.32 2.33 20.78
C LEU A 269 -8.00 0.95 20.79
N LYS A 270 -8.03 0.27 19.64
CA LYS A 270 -8.41 -1.13 19.51
C LYS A 270 -7.46 -1.89 18.61
N GLY A 271 -7.05 -3.11 18.99
CA GLY A 271 -6.25 -3.96 18.11
C GLY A 271 -7.05 -4.45 16.90
N VAL A 272 -8.09 -5.25 17.15
CA VAL A 272 -8.96 -5.79 16.09
C VAL A 272 -10.44 -5.51 16.39
N GLY A 273 -11.09 -4.72 15.54
CA GLY A 273 -12.53 -4.48 15.58
C GLY A 273 -13.30 -5.56 14.82
N LYS A 274 -14.32 -6.16 15.43
CA LYS A 274 -15.16 -7.17 14.74
C LYS A 274 -16.06 -6.53 13.69
N GLY A 275 -16.50 -5.30 13.94
CA GLY A 275 -17.58 -4.69 13.20
C GLY A 275 -18.93 -5.35 13.48
N LYS A 276 -19.97 -4.85 12.81
CA LYS A 276 -21.37 -5.29 12.99
C LYS A 276 -21.83 -6.34 11.96
N TYR A 277 -21.02 -6.57 10.92
CA TYR A 277 -21.37 -7.39 9.76
C TYR A 277 -20.98 -8.88 9.89
N ILE A 278 -20.22 -9.22 10.94
CA ILE A 278 -19.79 -10.59 11.19
C ILE A 278 -20.76 -11.27 12.16
N THR A 279 -21.49 -12.25 11.65
CA THR A 279 -22.54 -13.02 12.32
C THR A 279 -22.15 -14.50 12.40
N SER A 280 -22.86 -15.30 13.21
CA SER A 280 -22.60 -16.75 13.29
C SER A 280 -22.69 -17.49 11.95
N ASP A 281 -23.43 -16.93 10.99
CA ASP A 281 -23.77 -17.61 9.74
C ASP A 281 -22.75 -17.36 8.64
N ASN A 282 -21.99 -16.26 8.74
CA ASN A 282 -20.97 -15.86 7.76
C ASN A 282 -19.54 -15.83 8.32
N ASP A 283 -19.35 -15.89 9.65
CA ASP A 283 -18.03 -15.80 10.27
C ASP A 283 -17.09 -16.95 9.86
N LYS A 284 -16.14 -16.61 8.98
CA LYS A 284 -14.99 -17.42 8.60
C LYS A 284 -13.70 -16.67 8.95
N THR A 285 -13.77 -15.73 9.89
CA THR A 285 -12.59 -15.00 10.36
C THR A 285 -11.63 -15.96 11.03
N PHE A 286 -10.35 -15.60 10.98
CA PHE A 286 -9.36 -16.32 11.74
C PHE A 286 -8.29 -15.38 12.27
N LEU A 287 -8.21 -15.25 13.59
CA LEU A 287 -7.19 -14.49 14.30
C LEU A 287 -6.33 -15.44 15.16
N ASP A 288 -5.05 -15.61 14.85
CA ASP A 288 -4.14 -16.42 15.66
C ASP A 288 -2.68 -16.00 15.46
N TYR A 289 -1.77 -16.48 16.30
CA TYR A 289 -0.34 -16.12 16.25
C TYR A 289 -0.16 -14.60 16.24
N CYS A 290 -0.85 -13.88 17.12
CA CYS A 290 -0.77 -12.42 17.19
C CYS A 290 -0.37 -11.96 18.58
N LEU A 291 0.29 -10.81 18.66
CA LEU A 291 0.67 -10.18 19.92
C LEU A 291 -0.12 -8.88 20.09
N PHE A 292 -0.76 -8.73 21.25
CA PHE A 292 -1.51 -7.53 21.62
C PHE A 292 -0.91 -6.90 22.86
N PHE A 293 -0.43 -5.65 22.77
CA PHE A 293 0.24 -5.02 23.91
C PHE A 293 -0.13 -3.55 24.08
N LYS A 294 -0.65 -3.22 25.27
CA LYS A 294 -1.07 -1.85 25.65
C LYS A 294 -2.11 -1.22 24.72
N ASN A 295 -2.91 -2.03 24.04
CA ASN A 295 -4.12 -1.51 23.40
C ASN A 295 -5.14 -1.17 24.49
N GLN A 296 -6.06 -0.22 24.26
CA GLN A 296 -7.15 -0.03 25.22
C GLN A 296 -8.11 -1.23 25.19
N ILE A 297 -8.35 -1.77 23.99
CA ILE A 297 -9.08 -3.02 23.76
C ILE A 297 -8.27 -3.87 22.77
N ASP A 298 -7.87 -5.09 23.13
CA ASP A 298 -7.11 -5.95 22.21
C ASP A 298 -7.95 -6.33 20.99
N TYR A 299 -9.19 -6.75 21.23
CA TYR A 299 -10.14 -7.13 20.18
C TYR A 299 -11.57 -7.10 20.73
N ASP A 300 -12.56 -6.93 19.85
CA ASP A 300 -13.97 -6.93 20.23
C ASP A 300 -14.43 -8.31 20.77
N VAL A 301 -15.49 -8.27 21.59
CA VAL A 301 -16.12 -9.48 22.11
C VAL A 301 -16.67 -10.32 20.95
N GLY A 302 -16.39 -11.62 20.96
CA GLY A 302 -16.90 -12.56 19.97
C GLY A 302 -16.10 -12.63 18.67
N VAL A 303 -14.93 -11.99 18.59
CA VAL A 303 -13.93 -12.30 17.54
C VAL A 303 -13.48 -13.75 17.70
N ALA A 304 -13.63 -14.55 16.64
CA ALA A 304 -13.12 -15.91 16.60
C ALA A 304 -11.59 -15.90 16.55
N LYS A 305 -10.94 -16.68 17.43
CA LYS A 305 -9.49 -16.67 17.57
C LYS A 305 -8.91 -18.01 18.00
N GLY A 306 -7.67 -18.26 17.63
CA GLY A 306 -6.90 -19.41 18.07
C GLY A 306 -6.33 -19.26 19.49
N SER A 307 -5.40 -20.16 19.82
CA SER A 307 -4.78 -20.24 21.15
C SER A 307 -3.44 -19.49 21.26
N ASN A 308 -2.84 -19.09 20.15
CA ASN A 308 -1.51 -18.49 20.09
C ASN A 308 -1.61 -16.95 20.13
N ILE A 309 -2.20 -16.43 21.20
CA ILE A 309 -2.37 -14.98 21.39
C ILE A 309 -1.47 -14.52 22.55
N LEU A 310 -0.46 -13.73 22.21
CA LEU A 310 0.48 -13.17 23.17
C LEU A 310 -0.02 -11.80 23.67
N LYS A 311 0.31 -11.48 24.93
CA LYS A 311 -0.04 -10.20 25.57
C LYS A 311 1.15 -9.48 26.22
N GLU A 312 2.34 -9.96 25.92
CA GLU A 312 3.59 -9.48 26.50
C GLU A 312 4.15 -8.30 25.70
N ASP A 313 5.06 -7.54 26.31
CA ASP A 313 5.76 -6.45 25.64
C ASP A 313 6.52 -6.98 24.40
N PRO A 314 6.29 -6.46 23.18
CA PRO A 314 7.03 -6.89 21.99
C PRO A 314 8.52 -6.50 22.06
N LYS A 315 8.92 -5.64 22.99
CA LYS A 315 10.31 -5.18 23.19
C LYS A 315 10.94 -4.67 21.90
N PHE A 316 10.32 -3.69 21.26
CA PHE A 316 10.94 -2.98 20.15
C PHE A 316 12.25 -2.30 20.60
N GLU A 317 13.30 -2.36 19.80
CA GLU A 317 14.57 -1.64 20.03
C GLU A 317 14.33 -0.12 20.02
N ASP A 318 13.56 0.35 19.03
CA ASP A 318 13.05 1.72 18.98
C ASP A 318 11.70 1.80 18.25
N THR A 319 11.05 2.97 18.36
CA THR A 319 9.78 3.27 17.69
C THR A 319 9.98 3.98 16.34
N ARG A 320 11.16 3.84 15.72
CA ARG A 320 11.45 4.38 14.38
C ARG A 320 11.48 3.26 13.35
N THR A 321 12.16 2.17 13.69
CA THR A 321 12.39 0.99 12.84
C THR A 321 11.46 -0.16 13.21
N PHE A 322 11.01 -0.22 14.47
CA PHE A 322 10.22 -1.32 15.02
C PHE A 322 10.91 -2.70 14.94
N GLU A 323 12.24 -2.72 14.87
CA GLU A 323 13.02 -3.94 15.05
C GLU A 323 12.82 -4.51 16.47
N LEU A 324 12.80 -5.83 16.61
CA LEU A 324 12.66 -6.51 17.89
C LEU A 324 14.00 -6.58 18.62
N SER A 325 13.99 -6.36 19.93
CA SER A 325 15.18 -6.58 20.76
C SER A 325 15.35 -8.04 21.15
N GLN A 326 16.60 -8.43 21.43
CA GLN A 326 16.92 -9.79 21.89
C GLN A 326 16.09 -10.16 23.14
N GLY A 327 15.46 -11.33 23.09
CA GLY A 327 14.56 -11.81 24.15
C GLY A 327 13.14 -11.24 24.08
N SER A 328 12.75 -10.60 22.97
CA SER A 328 11.34 -10.33 22.66
C SER A 328 10.52 -11.63 22.62
N PRO A 329 9.29 -11.64 23.18
CA PRO A 329 8.37 -12.77 23.06
C PRO A 329 7.82 -12.93 21.63
N ALA A 330 7.97 -11.92 20.76
CA ALA A 330 7.56 -11.99 19.36
C ALA A 330 8.51 -12.84 18.51
N ILE A 331 9.74 -13.07 18.98
CA ILE A 331 10.76 -13.83 18.23
C ILE A 331 10.36 -15.30 18.15
N ASN A 332 10.37 -15.87 16.94
CA ASN A 332 10.03 -17.28 16.65
C ASN A 332 8.64 -17.71 17.15
N SER A 333 7.71 -16.76 17.27
CA SER A 333 6.37 -17.01 17.83
C SER A 333 5.25 -17.01 16.79
N GLY A 334 5.58 -16.77 15.51
CA GLY A 334 4.65 -16.85 14.39
C GLY A 334 4.49 -18.25 13.81
N THR A 335 3.81 -18.33 12.67
CA THR A 335 3.71 -19.55 11.86
C THR A 335 4.06 -19.30 10.40
N ALA A 336 4.90 -20.16 9.81
CA ALA A 336 5.23 -20.11 8.38
C ALA A 336 4.15 -20.76 7.49
N LYS A 337 3.25 -21.56 8.08
CA LYS A 337 2.21 -22.28 7.34
C LYS A 337 0.93 -22.34 8.14
N TYR A 338 -0.16 -21.93 7.51
CA TYR A 338 -1.49 -22.06 8.07
C TYR A 338 -2.48 -22.58 7.02
N ALA A 339 -2.88 -23.84 7.18
CA ALA A 339 -3.70 -24.57 6.22
C ALA A 339 -3.19 -24.40 4.77
N GLU A 340 -4.08 -24.05 3.84
CA GLU A 340 -3.76 -23.69 2.45
C GLU A 340 -3.68 -22.18 2.23
N VAL A 341 -3.94 -21.38 3.28
CA VAL A 341 -4.10 -19.92 3.16
C VAL A 341 -2.77 -19.18 3.30
N LEU A 342 -1.91 -19.61 4.23
CA LEU A 342 -0.61 -19.00 4.46
C LEU A 342 0.51 -19.99 4.15
N LYS A 343 1.47 -19.55 3.33
CA LYS A 343 2.74 -20.23 3.10
C LYS A 343 3.87 -19.20 2.94
N ILE A 344 4.59 -18.96 4.02
CA ILE A 344 5.80 -18.15 4.04
C ILE A 344 6.97 -19.04 3.58
N PRO A 345 7.74 -18.65 2.54
CA PRO A 345 8.84 -19.46 2.03
C PRO A 345 9.94 -19.71 3.06
N ASP A 346 10.54 -20.89 3.01
CA ASP A 346 11.77 -21.19 3.75
C ASP A 346 12.86 -20.16 3.34
N GLY A 347 13.48 -19.53 4.34
CA GLY A 347 14.46 -18.45 4.14
C GLY A 347 13.89 -17.03 4.16
N ALA A 348 12.56 -16.85 4.25
CA ALA A 348 11.97 -15.53 4.49
C ALA A 348 12.01 -15.10 5.97
N TYR A 349 12.37 -16.03 6.87
CA TYR A 349 12.47 -15.87 8.32
C TYR A 349 13.71 -16.58 8.87
N HIS A 350 14.12 -16.24 10.09
CA HIS A 350 15.25 -16.83 10.80
C HIS A 350 14.78 -17.66 12.01
N GLY A 351 15.51 -18.74 12.33
CA GLY A 351 15.17 -19.59 13.47
C GLY A 351 14.14 -20.69 13.15
N GLY A 352 13.34 -21.07 14.14
CA GLY A 352 12.35 -22.15 14.06
C GLY A 352 10.98 -21.73 13.51
N ALA A 353 10.64 -20.44 13.52
CA ALA A 353 9.40 -19.90 12.98
C ALA A 353 9.55 -18.39 12.68
N PRO A 354 8.67 -17.79 11.86
CA PRO A 354 8.66 -16.33 11.66
C PRO A 354 8.49 -15.58 12.96
N ASP A 355 9.15 -14.43 13.07
CA ASP A 355 8.86 -13.48 14.14
C ASP A 355 7.46 -12.89 13.93
N LEU A 356 6.82 -12.43 15.02
CA LEU A 356 5.59 -11.65 14.91
C LEU A 356 5.93 -10.21 14.49
N GLY A 357 5.04 -9.61 13.71
CA GLY A 357 5.18 -8.23 13.26
C GLY A 357 5.91 -8.08 11.92
N ALA A 358 6.18 -6.82 11.57
CA ALA A 358 6.73 -6.43 10.27
C ALA A 358 8.23 -6.70 10.07
N LYS A 359 8.98 -6.79 11.18
CA LYS A 359 10.43 -6.90 11.15
C LYS A 359 10.84 -8.25 11.69
N GLU A 360 11.52 -9.01 10.83
CA GLU A 360 12.20 -10.23 11.20
C GLU A 360 13.57 -9.87 11.80
N LEU A 361 13.86 -10.37 13.00
CA LEU A 361 15.15 -10.15 13.65
C LEU A 361 16.27 -10.82 12.83
N GLU A 362 17.43 -10.14 12.75
CA GLU A 362 18.64 -10.61 12.06
C GLU A 362 18.52 -10.81 10.54
N ARG A 363 17.38 -10.46 9.92
CA ARG A 363 17.27 -10.39 8.46
C ARG A 363 18.04 -9.17 7.94
N ARG A 364 19.23 -9.39 7.38
CA ARG A 364 19.99 -8.33 6.70
C ARG A 364 19.25 -7.92 5.41
N PRO A 365 19.22 -6.62 5.07
CA PRO A 365 18.51 -6.09 3.90
C PRO A 365 18.98 -6.69 2.58
#